data_AF-A0A7X8QGA9-F1
#
_entry.id   AF-A0A7X8QGA9-F1
#
_cell.length_a   1.000
_cell.length_b   1.000
_cell.length_c   1.000
_cell.angle_alpha   90.00
_cell.angle_beta   90.00
_cell.angle_gamma   90.00
#
_symmetry.space_group_name_H-M   'P 1'
#
loop_
_entity.id
_entity.type
_entity.pdbx_description
1 polymer ?
#
loop_
_entity_poly.entity_id
_entity_poly.type
_entity_poly.pdbx_seq_one_letter_code
_entity_poly.pdbx_strand_id
1 'polypeptide(L)'
;DTGRLKPYLIFGLCDETFSILCSVEPPEDVNRNWFMFFVTLLNHSYWVFGSVLGGLLGSVISFNIEGLDFVLTALFVVTFVGQWKAQRDHKPAIIGVLCSVVCLAIFGQSNFIIPSMITILAVLTMSRKGYMDNKELAEEKIQ
;
A
#
# COMPACT_ATOMS: atom_id res chain seq x y z
N ASP A 1 -3.68 -17.82 -11.01
CA ASP A 1 -2.27 -17.54 -10.67
C ASP A 1 -1.56 -16.67 -11.68
N THR A 2 -0.73 -15.73 -11.20
CA THR A 2 0.03 -14.77 -12.03
C THR A 2 1.34 -15.34 -12.61
N GLY A 3 1.55 -16.66 -12.49
CA GLY A 3 2.64 -17.39 -13.15
C GLY A 3 4.02 -16.78 -12.96
N ARG A 4 4.82 -16.73 -14.04
CA ARG A 4 6.21 -16.22 -14.06
C ARG A 4 6.35 -14.72 -13.83
N LEU A 5 5.24 -13.97 -13.86
CA LEU A 5 5.22 -12.52 -13.64
C LEU A 5 5.20 -12.17 -12.14
N LYS A 6 4.81 -13.13 -11.28
CA LYS A 6 4.71 -12.96 -9.83
C LYS A 6 5.96 -12.37 -9.16
N PRO A 7 7.20 -12.85 -9.39
CA PRO A 7 8.38 -12.24 -8.75
C PRO A 7 8.59 -10.78 -9.15
N TYR A 8 8.32 -10.43 -10.42
CA TYR A 8 8.44 -9.05 -10.88
C TYR A 8 7.37 -8.14 -10.27
N LEU A 9 6.13 -8.63 -10.17
CA LEU A 9 5.03 -7.88 -9.56
C LEU A 9 5.23 -7.64 -8.07
N ILE A 10 5.80 -8.60 -7.34
CA ILE A 10 6.14 -8.41 -5.92
C ILE A 10 7.25 -7.37 -5.78
N PHE A 11 8.27 -7.44 -6.65
CA PHE A 11 9.37 -6.49 -6.64
C PHE A 11 8.94 -5.05 -6.96
N GLY A 12 8.05 -4.86 -7.94
CA GLY A 12 7.56 -3.55 -8.35
C GLY A 12 6.32 -3.05 -7.60
N LEU A 13 5.92 -3.72 -6.51
CA LEU A 13 4.78 -3.30 -5.72
C LEU A 13 5.16 -2.13 -4.82
N CYS A 14 4.62 -0.96 -5.13
CA CYS A 14 4.70 0.26 -4.33
C CYS A 14 3.28 0.77 -4.05
N ASP A 15 3.14 1.76 -3.18
CA ASP A 15 1.84 2.31 -2.77
C ASP A 15 1.02 2.81 -3.97
N GLU A 16 1.68 3.41 -4.96
CA GLU A 16 1.04 3.90 -6.19
C GLU A 16 0.56 2.74 -7.07
N THR A 17 1.43 1.75 -7.31
CA THR A 17 1.08 0.53 -8.05
C THR A 17 -0.10 -0.17 -7.38
N PHE A 18 -0.06 -0.31 -6.05
CA PHE A 18 -1.13 -0.93 -5.27
C PHE A 18 -2.43 -0.15 -5.36
N SER A 19 -2.40 1.18 -5.20
CA SER A 19 -3.59 2.02 -5.28
C SER A 19 -4.27 1.94 -6.65
N ILE A 20 -3.50 1.90 -7.74
CA ILE A 20 -4.05 1.75 -9.10
C ILE A 20 -4.68 0.36 -9.27
N LEU A 21 -3.97 -0.70 -8.87
CA LEU A 21 -4.46 -2.08 -9.02
C LEU A 21 -5.68 -2.41 -8.15
N CYS A 22 -5.86 -1.73 -7.03
CA CYS A 22 -7.04 -1.88 -6.18
C CYS A 22 -8.23 -1.00 -6.61
N SER A 23 -7.98 0.11 -7.30
CA SER A 23 -9.04 1.07 -7.68
C SER A 23 -9.61 0.83 -9.07
N VAL A 24 -8.91 0.09 -9.94
CA VAL A 24 -9.30 -0.15 -11.33
C VAL A 24 -9.52 -1.64 -11.56
N GLU A 25 -10.74 -1.99 -11.96
CA GLU A 25 -11.02 -3.35 -12.43
C GLU A 25 -10.60 -3.49 -13.89
N PRO A 26 -9.83 -4.54 -14.24
CA PRO A 26 -9.45 -4.78 -15.62
C PRO A 26 -10.70 -5.06 -16.48
N PRO A 27 -10.80 -4.52 -17.70
CA PRO A 27 -11.90 -4.82 -18.62
C PRO A 27 -11.98 -6.32 -18.90
N GLU A 28 -13.19 -6.84 -19.14
CA GLU A 28 -13.41 -8.29 -19.35
C GLU A 28 -12.61 -8.87 -20.52
N ASP A 29 -12.29 -8.04 -21.52
CA ASP A 29 -11.50 -8.43 -22.70
C ASP A 29 -9.98 -8.47 -22.46
N VAL A 30 -9.48 -8.01 -21.30
CA VAL A 30 -8.05 -7.88 -21.01
C VAL A 30 -7.61 -8.90 -19.97
N ASN A 31 -6.54 -9.63 -20.28
CA ASN A 31 -5.95 -10.55 -19.32
C ASN A 31 -5.43 -9.80 -18.08
N ARG A 32 -6.01 -10.09 -16.91
CA ARG A 32 -5.66 -9.48 -15.62
C ARG A 32 -4.16 -9.52 -15.30
N ASN A 33 -3.44 -10.58 -15.68
CA ASN A 33 -2.00 -10.70 -15.41
C ASN A 33 -1.18 -9.71 -16.26
N TRP A 34 -1.57 -9.52 -17.51
CA TRP A 34 -0.94 -8.55 -18.41
C TRP A 34 -1.24 -7.11 -17.98
N PHE A 35 -2.49 -6.84 -17.57
CA PHE A 35 -2.85 -5.55 -16.99
C PHE A 35 -1.97 -5.20 -15.78
N MET A 36 -1.84 -6.12 -14.81
CA MET A 36 -0.98 -5.92 -13.65
C MET A 36 0.48 -5.69 -14.05
N PHE A 37 1.00 -6.48 -15.00
CA PHE A 37 2.37 -6.35 -15.49
C PHE A 37 2.65 -4.98 -16.12
N PHE A 38 1.78 -4.51 -17.02
CA PHE A 38 1.98 -3.22 -17.68
C PHE A 38 1.86 -2.05 -16.71
N VAL A 39 0.92 -2.08 -15.77
CA VAL A 39 0.80 -1.04 -14.73
C VAL A 39 2.09 -0.97 -13.90
N THR A 40 2.59 -2.11 -13.41
CA THR A 40 3.83 -2.17 -12.64
C THR A 40 5.04 -1.74 -13.47
N LEU A 41 5.16 -2.19 -14.72
CA LEU A 41 6.26 -1.85 -15.62
C LEU A 41 6.30 -0.36 -15.94
N LEU A 42 5.15 0.23 -16.25
CA LEU A 42 5.05 1.66 -16.50
C LEU A 42 5.43 2.44 -15.25
N ASN A 43 4.84 2.14 -14.09
CA ASN A 43 5.17 2.83 -12.84
C ASN A 43 6.66 2.78 -12.53
N HIS A 44 7.29 1.61 -12.68
CA HIS A 44 8.72 1.43 -12.49
C HIS A 44 9.55 2.25 -13.50
N SER A 45 9.14 2.29 -14.77
CA SER A 45 9.83 3.06 -15.81
C SER A 45 9.74 4.56 -15.54
N TYR A 46 8.58 5.07 -15.14
CA TYR A 46 8.41 6.48 -14.74
C TYR A 46 9.29 6.84 -13.56
N TRP A 47 9.39 5.95 -12.57
CA TRP A 47 10.25 6.16 -11.41
C TRP A 47 11.74 6.23 -11.79
N VAL A 48 12.21 5.31 -12.64
CA VAL A 48 13.60 5.30 -13.13
C VAL A 48 13.88 6.55 -13.95
N PHE A 49 13.03 6.89 -14.92
CA PHE A 49 13.19 8.10 -15.74
C PHE A 49 13.16 9.38 -14.90
N GLY A 50 12.21 9.50 -13.98
CA GLY A 50 12.09 10.64 -13.07
C GLY A 50 13.31 10.80 -12.17
N SER A 51 13.84 9.69 -11.64
CA SER A 51 15.04 9.70 -10.79
C SER A 51 16.30 10.06 -11.57
N VAL A 52 16.46 9.54 -12.79
CA VAL A 52 17.59 9.88 -13.67
C VAL A 52 17.53 11.37 -14.06
N LEU A 53 16.37 11.85 -14.51
CA LEU A 53 16.20 13.26 -14.85
C LEU A 53 16.38 14.17 -13.64
N GLY A 54 15.81 13.82 -12.49
CA GLY A 54 15.96 14.55 -11.24
C GLY A 54 17.42 14.59 -10.76
N GLY A 55 18.17 13.49 -10.89
CA GLY A 55 19.59 13.45 -10.55
C GLY A 55 20.46 14.28 -11.49
N LEU A 56 20.16 14.27 -12.79
CA LEU A 56 20.87 15.09 -13.78
C LEU A 56 20.57 16.59 -13.60
N LEU A 57 19.29 16.95 -13.49
CA LEU A 57 18.84 18.33 -13.38
C LEU A 57 19.00 18.92 -11.98
N GLY A 58 19.03 18.09 -10.94
CA GLY A 58 19.18 18.53 -9.54
C GLY A 58 20.49 19.26 -9.26
N SER A 59 21.53 19.00 -10.05
CA SER A 59 22.81 19.73 -9.97
C SER A 59 22.73 21.16 -10.54
N VAL A 60 21.76 21.42 -11.43
CA VAL A 60 21.57 22.71 -12.13
C VAL A 60 20.50 23.57 -11.44
N ILE A 61 19.64 22.94 -10.64
CA ILE A 61 18.50 23.55 -9.96
C ILE A 61 18.80 23.67 -8.46
N SER A 62 19.35 24.83 -8.04
CA SER A 62 19.44 25.21 -6.64
C SER A 62 18.09 25.77 -6.17
N PHE A 63 17.06 24.93 -6.17
CA PHE A 63 15.77 25.28 -5.57
C PHE A 63 15.83 25.04 -4.06
N ASN A 64 15.23 25.95 -3.30
CA ASN A 64 15.03 25.74 -1.87
C ASN A 64 14.02 24.59 -1.69
N ILE A 65 14.50 23.44 -1.17
CA ILE A 65 13.74 22.22 -0.90
C ILE A 65 12.79 22.39 0.30
N GLU A 66 12.84 23.54 0.97
CA GLU A 66 11.96 23.93 2.07
C GLU A 66 10.48 23.86 1.64
N GLY A 67 9.76 22.89 2.22
CA GLY A 67 8.37 22.57 1.87
C GLY A 67 8.16 21.16 1.32
N LEU A 68 9.22 20.46 0.87
CA LEU A 68 9.09 19.06 0.42
C LEU A 68 8.64 18.12 1.55
N ASP A 69 9.07 18.36 2.80
CA ASP A 69 8.64 17.60 3.97
C ASP A 69 7.13 17.73 4.24
N PHE A 70 6.57 18.92 3.96
CA PHE A 70 5.13 19.14 4.04
C PHE A 70 4.39 18.35 2.95
N VAL A 71 4.90 18.38 1.71
CA VAL A 71 4.30 17.64 0.58
C VAL A 71 4.29 16.14 0.85
N LEU A 72 5.39 15.56 1.32
CA LEU A 72 5.47 14.13 1.63
C LEU A 72 4.46 13.73 2.71
N THR A 73 4.36 14.53 3.77
CA THR A 73 3.37 14.30 4.84
C THR A 73 1.94 14.40 4.32
N ALA A 74 1.64 15.42 3.50
CA ALA A 74 0.33 15.59 2.90
C ALA A 74 -0.06 14.43 1.97
N LEU A 75 0.89 13.88 1.20
CA LEU A 75 0.68 12.71 0.35
C LEU A 75 0.25 11.50 1.17
N PHE A 76 0.91 11.20 2.29
CA PHE A 76 0.50 10.11 3.17
C PHE A 76 -0.92 10.31 3.72
N VAL A 77 -1.25 11.53 4.15
CA VAL A 77 -2.59 11.85 4.68
C VAL A 77 -3.66 11.69 3.61
N VAL A 78 -3.44 12.21 2.40
CA VAL A 78 -4.39 12.10 1.29
C VAL A 78 -4.59 10.65 0.88
N THR A 79 -3.52 9.86 0.76
CA THR A 79 -3.61 8.43 0.46
C THR A 79 -4.38 7.68 1.54
N PHE A 80 -4.11 7.95 2.82
CA PHE A 80 -4.84 7.36 3.93
C PHE A 80 -6.34 7.69 3.88
N VAL A 81 -6.70 8.97 3.65
CA VAL A 81 -8.10 9.39 3.53
C VAL A 81 -8.77 8.79 2.29
N GLY A 82 -8.03 8.67 1.18
CA GLY A 82 -8.50 8.00 -0.03
C GLY A 82 -8.89 6.55 0.24
N GLN A 83 -8.00 5.80 0.90
CA GLN A 83 -8.28 4.42 1.31
C GLN A 83 -9.41 4.33 2.34
N TRP A 84 -9.48 5.28 3.28
CA TRP A 84 -10.59 5.36 4.24
C TRP A 84 -11.93 5.53 3.53
N LYS A 85 -12.02 6.38 2.49
CA LYS A 85 -13.26 6.59 1.75
C LYS A 85 -13.63 5.44 0.82
N ALA A 86 -12.63 4.78 0.22
CA ALA A 86 -12.85 3.71 -0.76
C ALA A 86 -13.30 2.38 -0.10
N GLN A 87 -12.79 2.07 1.10
CA GLN A 87 -13.06 0.80 1.77
C GLN A 87 -14.30 0.88 2.67
N ARG A 88 -15.18 -0.13 2.61
CA ARG A 88 -16.40 -0.21 3.44
C ARG A 88 -16.12 -0.64 4.88
N ASP A 89 -15.06 -1.42 5.10
CA ASP A 89 -14.60 -1.87 6.41
C ASP A 89 -13.36 -1.05 6.83
N HIS A 90 -13.53 -0.15 7.79
CA HIS A 90 -12.42 0.68 8.31
C HIS A 90 -11.60 -0.01 9.41
N LYS A 91 -11.96 -1.25 9.79
CA LYS A 91 -11.26 -2.03 10.83
C LYS A 91 -9.75 -2.13 10.58
N PRO A 92 -9.27 -2.40 9.34
CA PRO A 92 -7.83 -2.50 9.08
C PRO A 92 -7.10 -1.17 9.31
N ALA A 93 -7.71 -0.05 8.93
CA ALA A 93 -7.14 1.28 9.14
C ALA A 93 -7.02 1.62 10.63
N ILE A 94 -8.05 1.31 11.42
CA ILE A 94 -8.06 1.54 12.88
C ILE A 94 -7.02 0.67 13.57
N ILE A 95 -6.94 -0.62 13.22
CA ILE A 95 -5.94 -1.55 13.76
C ILE A 95 -4.53 -1.05 13.43
N GLY A 96 -4.29 -0.62 12.19
CA GLY A 96 -3.03 -0.03 11.77
C GLY A 96 -2.59 1.12 12.67
N VAL A 97 -3.44 2.13 12.83
CA VAL A 97 -3.17 3.30 13.66
C VAL A 97 -2.93 2.91 15.12
N LEU A 98 -3.79 2.05 15.69
CA LEU A 98 -3.69 1.66 17.10
C LEU A 98 -2.39 0.90 17.37
N CYS A 99 -2.04 -0.09 16.53
CA CYS A 99 -0.81 -0.84 16.66
C CYS A 99 0.42 0.07 16.51
N SER A 100 0.43 0.99 15.55
CA SER A 100 1.53 1.95 15.37
C SER A 100 1.70 2.86 16.59
N VAL A 101 0.61 3.39 17.16
CA VAL A 101 0.65 4.24 18.37
C VAL A 101 1.15 3.47 19.59
N VAL A 102 0.67 2.24 19.80
CA VAL A 102 1.11 1.39 20.91
C VAL A 102 2.59 1.04 20.77
N CYS A 103 3.05 0.67 19.57
CA CYS A 103 4.47 0.40 19.33
C CYS A 103 5.33 1.65 19.51
N LEU A 104 4.85 2.83 19.09
CA LEU A 104 5.56 4.09 19.30
C LEU A 104 5.72 4.41 20.79
N ALA A 105 4.68 4.18 21.60
CA ALA A 105 4.72 4.40 23.04
C ALA A 105 5.67 3.44 23.77
N ILE A 106 5.77 2.18 23.32
CA ILE A 106 6.60 1.15 23.97
C ILE A 106 8.06 1.20 23.50
N PHE A 107 8.30 1.29 22.18
CA PHE A 107 9.63 1.15 21.57
C PHE A 107 10.31 2.50 21.26
N GLY A 108 9.58 3.62 21.35
CA GLY A 108 10.10 4.95 21.07
C GLY A 108 10.28 5.26 19.58
N GLN A 109 10.60 6.52 19.26
CA GLN A 109 10.63 7.05 17.88
C GLN A 109 11.69 6.40 16.97
N SER A 110 12.79 5.88 17.52
CA SER A 110 13.90 5.37 16.71
C SER A 110 13.67 3.96 16.15
N ASN A 111 12.86 3.13 16.80
CA ASN A 111 12.72 1.71 16.44
C ASN A 111 11.27 1.22 16.34
N PHE A 112 10.26 2.10 16.30
CA PHE A 112 8.85 1.67 16.29
C PHE A 112 8.37 1.05 14.98
N ILE A 113 8.98 1.38 13.82
CA ILE A 113 8.45 1.00 12.50
C ILE A 113 8.42 -0.53 12.33
N ILE A 114 9.54 -1.22 12.52
CA ILE A 114 9.63 -2.67 12.29
C ILE A 114 8.67 -3.45 13.23
N PRO A 115 8.66 -3.20 14.56
CA PRO A 115 7.70 -3.83 15.46
C PRO A 115 6.25 -3.55 15.07
N SER A 116 5.93 -2.29 14.71
CA SER A 116 4.56 -1.93 14.32
C SER A 116 4.09 -2.70 13.09
N MET A 117 4.92 -2.84 12.06
CA MET A 117 4.58 -3.61 10.86
C MET A 117 4.32 -5.08 11.17
N ILE A 118 5.16 -5.69 12.02
CA ILE A 118 4.99 -7.09 12.44
C ILE A 118 3.68 -7.25 13.22
N THR A 119 3.41 -6.35 14.17
CA THR A 119 2.19 -6.40 14.99
C THR A 119 0.94 -6.18 14.13
N ILE A 120 0.94 -5.21 13.21
CA ILE A 120 -0.17 -4.97 12.27
C ILE A 120 -0.43 -6.23 11.44
N LEU A 121 0.61 -6.82 10.85
CA LEU A 121 0.47 -8.03 10.05
C LEU A 121 -0.08 -9.20 10.88
N ALA A 122 0.40 -9.39 12.10
CA ALA A 122 -0.08 -10.43 13.00
C ALA A 122 -1.57 -10.24 13.34
N VAL A 123 -1.96 -9.03 13.77
CA VAL A 123 -3.33 -8.72 14.16
C VAL A 123 -4.29 -8.81 12.97
N LEU A 124 -3.91 -8.30 11.80
CA LEU A 124 -4.74 -8.39 10.59
C LEU A 124 -4.87 -9.83 10.09
N THR A 125 -3.81 -10.63 10.16
CA THR A 125 -3.87 -12.05 9.78
C THR A 125 -4.79 -12.84 10.70
N MET A 126 -4.72 -12.61 12.02
CA MET A 126 -5.62 -13.22 12.99
C MET A 126 -7.07 -12.76 12.81
N SER A 127 -7.28 -11.45 12.60
CA SER A 127 -8.61 -10.88 12.40
C SER A 127 -9.27 -11.36 11.11
N ARG A 128 -8.47 -11.58 10.05
CA ARG A 128 -8.95 -12.18 8.79
C ARG A 128 -9.43 -13.61 9.00
N LYS A 129 -8.73 -14.42 9.80
CA LYS A 129 -9.17 -15.78 10.14
C LYS A 129 -10.51 -15.76 10.87
N GLY A 130 -10.68 -14.86 11.85
CA GLY A 130 -11.95 -14.71 12.57
C GLY A 130 -13.12 -14.17 11.73
N TYR A 131 -12.84 -13.40 10.67
CA TYR A 131 -13.86 -12.92 9.73
C TYR A 131 -14.34 -14.03 8.79
N MET A 132 -13.43 -14.84 8.26
CA MET A 132 -13.79 -15.98 7.40
C MET A 132 -14.56 -17.05 8.17
N ASP A 133 -14.12 -17.37 9.39
CA ASP A 133 -14.77 -18.33 10.29
C ASP A 133 -16.21 -17.91 10.66
N ASN A 134 -16.42 -16.63 11.00
CA ASN A 134 -17.78 -16.11 11.26
C ASN A 134 -18.67 -16.12 10.01
N LYS A 135 -18.10 -15.94 8.82
CA LYS A 135 -18.86 -15.96 7.57
C LYS A 135 -19.30 -17.37 7.22
N GLU A 136 -18.42 -18.37 7.37
CA GLU A 136 -18.75 -19.79 7.20
C GLU A 136 -19.82 -20.25 8.22
N LEU A 137 -19.68 -19.87 9.50
CA LEU A 137 -20.69 -20.16 10.53
C LEU A 137 -22.05 -19.47 10.29
N ALA A 138 -22.06 -18.30 9.65
CA ALA A 138 -23.29 -17.60 9.31
C ALA A 138 -23.99 -18.22 8.09
N GLU A 139 -23.23 -18.66 7.09
CA GLU A 139 -23.76 -19.38 5.92
C GLU A 139 -24.27 -20.79 6.30
N GLU A 140 -23.60 -21.49 7.21
CA GLU A 140 -24.04 -22.81 7.73
C GLU A 140 -25.33 -22.73 8.56
N LYS A 141 -25.60 -21.60 9.25
CA LYS A 141 -26.84 -21.39 10.01
C LYS A 141 -28.05 -20.99 9.17
N ILE A 142 -27.83 -20.58 7.92
CA ILE A 142 -28.89 -20.16 6.99
C ILE A 142 -29.35 -21.35 6.12
N GLN A 143 -28.59 -22.45 6.10
CA GLN A 143 -28.90 -23.69 5.39
C GLN A 143 -29.54 -24.73 6.32
#